data_AF-A0A6C0E3Z4-F1
#
_entry.id   AF-A0A6C0E3Z4-F1
#
_cell.length_a   1.000
_cell.length_b   1.000
_cell.length_c   1.000
_cell.angle_alpha   90.00
_cell.angle_beta   90.00
_cell.angle_gamma   90.00
#
_symmetry.space_group_name_H-M   'P 1'
#
loop_
_entity.id
_entity.type
_entity.pdbx_description
1 polymer ?
#
loop_
_entity_poly.entity_id
_entity_poly.type
_entity_poly.pdbx_seq_one_letter_code
_entity_poly.pdbx_strand_id
1 'polypeptide(L)' 'MTKFIKLTNYIININHIHRIVIKPNKYYIHLVSNKFDGFKWDVGVIGIGTIASHNSEIEVCETKHPIDYKILSEWIDNY' A
#
# COMPACT_ATOMS: atom_id res chain seq x y z
N MET A 1 -18.76 -9.13 -2.18
CA MET A 1 -17.30 -8.92 -2.04
C MET A 1 -17.04 -7.70 -1.18
N THR A 2 -16.23 -7.86 -0.14
CA THR A 2 -15.94 -6.84 0.88
C THR A 2 -15.10 -5.72 0.25
N LYS A 3 -15.63 -4.49 0.19
CA LYS A 3 -14.93 -3.33 -0.41
C LYS A 3 -13.82 -2.77 0.47
N PHE A 4 -13.76 -3.20 1.73
CA PHE A 4 -12.82 -2.70 2.72
C PHE A 4 -12.28 -3.84 3.58
N ILE A 5 -11.02 -3.72 3.96
CA ILE A 5 -10.37 -4.52 5.01
C ILE A 5 -10.34 -3.65 6.25
N LYS A 6 -10.97 -4.11 7.34
CA LYS A 6 -10.94 -3.43 8.63
C LYS A 6 -9.87 -4.08 9.50
N LEU A 7 -8.80 -3.33 9.75
CA LEU A 7 -7.81 -3.63 10.77
C LEU A 7 -8.18 -2.88 12.07
N THR A 8 -7.44 -3.14 13.15
CA THR A 8 -7.69 -2.55 14.47
C THR A 8 -7.75 -1.01 14.41
N ASN A 9 -6.77 -0.39 13.73
CA ASN A 9 -6.66 1.07 13.63
C ASN A 9 -6.89 1.63 12.22
N TYR A 10 -7.11 0.76 11.23
CA TYR A 10 -7.18 1.17 9.82
C TYR A 10 -8.43 0.60 9.16
N ILE A 11 -9.05 1.39 8.29
CA ILE A 11 -10.04 0.93 7.32
C ILE A 11 -9.41 1.11 5.95
N ILE A 12 -9.05 0.01 5.30
CA ILE A 12 -8.34 0.00 4.03
C ILE A 12 -9.34 -0.27 2.91
N ASN A 13 -9.40 0.59 1.91
CA ASN A 13 -10.16 0.33 0.68
C ASN A 13 -9.35 -0.59 -0.23
N ILE A 14 -9.91 -1.75 -0.59
CA ILE A 14 -9.20 -2.76 -1.39
C ILE A 14 -8.78 -2.26 -2.78
N ASN A 15 -9.53 -1.30 -3.34
CA ASN A 15 -9.24 -0.74 -4.66
C ASN A 15 -7.95 0.11 -4.68
N HIS A 16 -7.47 0.52 -3.50
CA HIS A 16 -6.23 1.28 -3.36
C HIS A 16 -5.04 0.39 -3.01
N ILE A 17 -5.24 -0.92 -2.84
CA ILE A 17 -4.13 -1.84 -2.60
C ILE A 17 -3.44 -2.11 -3.93
N HIS A 18 -2.18 -1.68 -4.04
CA HIS A 18 -1.35 -1.96 -5.20
C HIS A 18 -0.87 -3.43 -5.18
N ARG A 19 -0.31 -3.83 -4.04
CA ARG A 19 0.20 -5.19 -3.82
C ARG A 19 0.29 -5.49 -2.32
N ILE A 20 0.22 -6.76 -1.98
CA ILE A 20 0.54 -7.27 -0.64
C ILE A 20 1.75 -8.17 -0.78
N VAL A 21 2.82 -7.87 -0.03
CA VAL A 21 4.01 -8.74 0.03
C VAL A 21 3.89 -9.64 1.24
N ILE A 22 3.86 -10.94 0.99
CA ILE A 22 3.81 -11.98 2.01
C ILE A 22 5.24 -12.38 2.36
N LYS A 23 5.61 -12.22 3.63
CA LYS A 23 6.87 -12.71 4.19
C LYS A 23 6.57 -13.62 5.38
N PRO A 24 7.51 -14.48 5.81
CA PRO A 24 7.36 -15.23 7.04
C PRO A 24 7.01 -14.28 8.20
N ASN A 25 5.86 -14.52 8.83
CA ASN A 25 5.32 -13.79 10.00
C ASN A 25 5.01 -12.31 9.76
N LYS A 26 5.00 -11.83 8.50
CA LYS A 26 4.76 -10.42 8.18
C LYS A 26 4.05 -10.23 6.84
N TYR A 27 3.12 -9.28 6.81
CA TYR A 27 2.53 -8.74 5.60
C TYR A 27 2.91 -7.28 5.41
N TYR A 28 3.18 -6.90 4.17
CA TYR A 28 3.37 -5.50 3.78
C TYR A 28 2.30 -5.12 2.76
N ILE A 29 1.38 -4.25 3.15
CA ILE A 29 0.35 -3.73 2.27
C ILE A 29 0.88 -2.44 1.64
N HIS A 30 1.11 -2.46 0.34
CA HIS A 30 1.46 -1.26 -0.40
C HIS A 30 0.20 -0.66 -1.00
N LEU A 31 -0.09 0.59 -0.65
CA LEU A 31 -1.21 1.34 -1.17
C LEU A 31 -0.75 2.26 -2.31
N VAL A 32 -1.59 2.38 -3.34
CA VAL A 32 -1.40 3.36 -4.39
C VAL A 32 -1.56 4.74 -3.78
N SER A 33 -0.51 5.56 -3.92
CA SER A 33 -0.56 6.94 -3.52
C SER A 33 -1.06 7.82 -4.63
N ASN A 34 -1.96 8.74 -4.29
CA ASN A 34 -2.40 9.79 -5.20
C ASN A 34 -1.46 11.00 -5.18
N LYS A 35 -0.38 10.97 -4.39
CA LYS A 35 0.61 12.06 -4.32
C LYS A 35 1.73 11.82 -5.32
N PHE A 36 1.80 12.70 -6.30
CA PHE A 36 2.85 12.76 -7.29
C PHE A 36 3.58 14.09 -7.16
N ASP A 37 4.91 14.03 -7.03
CA ASP A 37 5.78 15.19 -7.13
C ASP A 37 6.40 15.21 -8.52
N GLY A 38 6.27 16.33 -9.20
CA GLY A 38 6.85 16.57 -10.52
C GLY A 38 7.80 17.76 -10.48
N PHE A 39 9.01 17.58 -11.01
CA PHE A 39 9.91 18.70 -11.28
C PHE A 39 10.16 18.76 -12.78
N LYS A 40 9.88 19.92 -13.38
CA LYS A 40 10.09 20.18 -14.81
C LYS A 40 11.04 21.36 -14.95
N TRP A 41 12.13 21.16 -15.66
CA TRP A 41 13.04 22.24 -16.05
C TRP A 41 13.01 22.39 -17.57
N ASP A 42 12.60 23.57 -18.03
CA ASP A 42 12.59 23.94 -19.45
C ASP A 42 13.78 24.87 -19.72
N VAL A 43 14.74 24.41 -20.52
CA VAL A 43 15.79 25.27 -21.09
C VAL A 43 15.85 24.97 -22.57
N GLY A 44 15.36 25.91 -23.39
CA GLY A 44 15.51 25.89 -24.85
C GLY A 44 15.19 24.55 -25.52
N VAL A 45 13.91 24.28 -25.79
CA VAL A 45 13.42 23.21 -26.69
C VAL A 45 13.58 21.76 -26.18
N ILE A 46 14.36 21.50 -25.11
CA ILE A 46 14.45 20.17 -24.49
C ILE A 46 13.87 20.21 -23.07
N GLY A 47 12.71 19.57 -22.89
CA GLY A 47 12.10 19.40 -21.59
C GLY A 47 12.62 18.14 -20.91
N ILE A 48 13.30 18.28 -19.77
CA ILE A 48 13.65 17.17 -18.88
C ILE A 48 12.82 17.32 -17.59
N GLY A 49 12.21 16.23 -17.15
CA GLY A 49 11.45 16.19 -15.92
C GLY A 49 11.52 14.85 -15.23
N THR A 50 11.27 14.87 -13.92
CA THR A 50 11.13 13.65 -13.10
C THR A 50 9.74 13.63 -12.47
N ILE A 51 9.18 12.43 -12.35
CA ILE A 51 7.92 12.17 -11.66
C ILE A 51 8.22 11.13 -10.58
N ALA A 52 7.92 11.45 -9.34
CA ALA A 52 8.01 10.54 -8.21
C ALA A 52 6.64 10.37 -7.54
N SER A 53 6.29 9.14 -7.15
CA SER A 53 5.07 8.84 -6.39
C SER A 53 5.41 8.32 -5.00
N HIS A 54 4.71 8.80 -3.97
CA HIS A 54 4.98 8.41 -2.57
C HIS A 54 4.10 7.27 -2.11
N ASN A 55 4.47 6.01 -2.36
CA ASN A 55 3.65 4.87 -1.91
C ASN A 55 3.59 4.79 -0.38
N SER A 56 2.38 4.64 0.19
CA SER A 56 2.23 4.32 1.61
C SER A 56 2.29 2.82 1.83
N GLU A 57 3.00 2.41 2.88
CA GLU A 57 3.19 1.01 3.26
C GLU A 57 2.64 0.80 4.67
N ILE A 58 1.91 -0.30 4.87
CA ILE A 58 1.45 -0.76 6.18
C ILE A 58 2.11 -2.11 6.47
N GLU A 59 2.98 -2.14 7.48
CA GLU A 59 3.54 -3.39 8.02
C GLU A 59 2.57 -3.99 9.03
N VAL A 60 2.21 -5.25 8.83
CA VAL A 60 1.46 -6.06 9.80
C VAL A 60 2.30 -7.28 10.17
N CYS A 61 2.72 -7.34 11.43
CA CYS A 61 3.62 -8.37 11.96
C CYS A 61 2.85 -9.25 12.93
N GLU A 62 2.93 -10.58 12.77
CA GLU A 62 2.17 -11.55 13.58
C GLU A 62 2.38 -11.36 15.09
N THR A 63 3.62 -11.10 15.51
CA THR A 63 3.98 -10.94 16.93
C THR A 63 3.53 -9.61 17.53
N LYS A 64 3.45 -8.54 16.73
CA LYS A 64 3.08 -7.19 17.19
C LYS A 64 1.60 -6.90 17.01
N HIS A 65 1.00 -7.49 15.99
CA HIS A 65 -0.35 -7.23 15.51
C HIS A 65 -1.07 -8.56 15.21
N PRO A 66 -1.22 -9.46 16.20
CA PRO A 66 -1.73 -10.82 15.96
C PRO A 66 -3.16 -10.84 15.41
N ILE A 67 -4.01 -9.91 15.86
CA ILE A 67 -5.39 -9.79 15.40
C ILE A 67 -5.43 -9.34 13.94
N ASP A 68 -4.73 -8.26 13.60
CA ASP A 68 -4.68 -7.72 12.24
C ASP A 68 -4.03 -8.72 11.27
N TYR A 69 -3.00 -9.44 11.73
CA TYR A 69 -2.35 -10.49 10.97
C TYR A 69 -3.32 -11.63 10.65
N LYS A 70 -4.10 -12.09 11.64
CA LYS A 70 -5.12 -13.11 11.44
C LYS A 70 -6.21 -12.66 10.45
N ILE A 71 -6.71 -11.43 10.61
CA ILE A 71 -7.72 -10.85 9.69
C ILE A 71 -7.18 -10.81 8.25
N LEU A 72 -5.92 -10.40 8.05
CA LEU A 72 -5.31 -10.39 6.73
C LEU A 72 -5.11 -11.79 6.17
N SER A 73 -4.63 -12.75 6.96
CA SER A 73 -4.50 -14.15 6.52
C SER A 73 -5.84 -14.72 6.08
N GLU A 74 -6.88 -14.57 6.91
CA GLU A 74 -8.24 -15.01 6.57
C GLU A 74 -8.78 -14.32 5.31
N TRP A 75 -8.48 -13.03 5.13
CA TRP A 75 -8.90 -12.30 3.94
C TRP A 75 -8.18 -12.78 2.68
N ILE A 76 -6.86 -13.04 2.76
CA ILE A 76 -6.05 -13.55 1.65
C ILE A 76 -6.51 -14.95 1.23
N ASP A 77 -6.79 -15.83 2.20
CA ASP A 77 -7.20 -17.22 1.92
C ASP A 77 -8.61 -17.32 1.29
N ASN A 78 -9.45 -16.31 1.47
CA ASN A 78 -10.82 -16.25 0.96
C ASN A 78 -10.98 -15.41 -0.32
N TYR A 79 -9.90 -14.84 -0.86
CA TYR A 79 -9.90 -14.00 -2.08
C TYR A 79 -9.54 -14.81 -3.32
#